data_AF-A0A0L0UPX2-F1
#
_entry.id   AF-A0A0L0UPX2-F1
#
_cell.length_a   1.000
_cell.length_b   1.000
_cell.length_c   1.000
_cell.angle_alpha   90.00
_cell.angle_beta   90.00
_cell.angle_gamma   90.00
#
_symmetry.space_group_name_H-M   'P 1'
#
loop_
_entity.id
_entity.type
_entity.pdbx_description
1 polymer ?
#
loop_
_entity_poly.entity_id
_entity_poly.type
_entity_poly.pdbx_seq_one_letter_code
_entity_poly.pdbx_strand_id
1 'polypeptide(L)'
;MVLVTLAKNKECLGDELLELPAAKINQIVEEVYETFCSTGALQLERAAKFPAWGNMIRQTRDFATIIEASRAMKSGDPGRLMYIWERWAVMIQALPHMPHYSEALPQLVLLLKEVLPRSMALVVKSTLLICPSGRANHFMATDCYLELQNYWLKYFFNHSGIGTDINQLKDVFSINIPV
;
A
#
# COMPACT_ATOMS: atom_id res chain seq x y z
N MET A 1 -4.32 -2.64 18.99
CA MET A 1 -4.69 -1.20 19.15
C MET A 1 -6.03 -1.02 19.87
N VAL A 2 -7.11 -1.72 19.48
CA VAL A 2 -8.46 -1.60 20.11
C VAL A 2 -8.49 -1.97 21.61
N LEU A 3 -7.79 -3.03 22.03
CA LEU A 3 -7.71 -3.40 23.45
C LEU A 3 -6.95 -2.37 24.31
N VAL A 4 -5.99 -1.65 23.71
CA VAL A 4 -5.23 -0.59 24.39
C VAL A 4 -6.11 0.63 24.63
N THR A 5 -6.94 1.00 23.65
CA THR A 5 -7.89 2.12 23.80
C THR A 5 -9.01 1.82 24.79
N LEU A 6 -9.34 0.54 25.01
CA LEU A 6 -10.33 0.11 26.01
C LEU A 6 -9.73 -0.12 27.41
N ALA A 7 -8.45 0.20 27.63
CA ALA A 7 -7.71 -0.13 28.86
C ALA A 7 -7.74 -1.63 29.23
N LYS A 8 -7.96 -2.50 28.24
CA LYS A 8 -8.05 -3.97 28.34
C LYS A 8 -6.83 -4.66 27.72
N ASN A 9 -5.73 -3.94 27.53
CA ASN A 9 -4.50 -4.48 26.95
C ASN A 9 -3.82 -5.56 27.79
N LYS A 10 -4.19 -5.68 29.07
CA LYS A 10 -3.71 -6.73 29.98
C LYS A 10 -4.68 -7.91 30.11
N GLU A 11 -5.89 -7.80 29.56
CA GLU A 11 -6.82 -8.93 29.54
C GLU A 11 -6.38 -9.89 28.44
N CYS A 12 -5.99 -11.11 28.82
CA CYS A 12 -5.84 -12.18 27.85
C CYS A 12 -7.22 -12.44 27.23
N LEU A 13 -7.31 -12.34 25.91
CA LEU A 13 -8.42 -12.93 25.18
C LEU A 13 -8.40 -14.42 25.53
N GLY A 14 -9.48 -14.95 26.11
CA GLY A 14 -9.55 -16.35 26.51
C GLY A 14 -9.25 -17.27 25.31
N ASP A 15 -8.66 -18.43 25.59
CA ASP A 15 -8.27 -19.39 24.55
C ASP A 15 -9.47 -19.99 23.81
N GLU A 16 -10.66 -19.94 24.41
CA GLU A 16 -11.92 -20.35 23.80
C GLU A 16 -12.46 -19.27 22.87
N LEU A 17 -12.43 -19.54 21.56
CA LEU A 17 -13.11 -18.73 20.57
C LEU A 17 -14.62 -18.94 20.69
N LEU A 18 -15.36 -17.83 20.70
CA LEU A 18 -16.82 -17.88 20.65
C LEU A 18 -17.25 -18.46 19.30
N GLU A 19 -17.85 -19.65 19.31
CA GLU A 19 -18.45 -20.25 18.12
C GLU A 19 -19.75 -19.51 17.77
N LEU A 20 -19.74 -18.79 16.65
CA LEU A 20 -20.90 -18.07 16.13
C LEU A 20 -21.33 -18.65 14.77
N PRO A 21 -22.64 -18.77 14.51
CA PRO A 21 -23.12 -19.10 13.17
C PRO A 21 -22.66 -18.09 12.13
N ALA A 22 -22.29 -18.55 10.92
CA ALA A 22 -21.83 -17.69 9.84
C ALA A 22 -22.82 -16.54 9.52
N ALA A 23 -24.12 -16.80 9.58
CA ALA A 23 -25.15 -15.78 9.39
C ALA A 23 -25.06 -14.65 10.43
N LYS A 24 -24.75 -14.99 11.70
CA LYS A 24 -24.61 -13.99 12.76
C LYS A 24 -23.34 -13.18 12.58
N ILE A 25 -22.25 -13.81 12.16
CA ILE A 25 -21.00 -13.12 11.84
C ILE A 25 -21.23 -12.11 10.71
N ASN A 26 -21.87 -12.53 9.62
CA ASN A 26 -22.16 -11.65 8.49
C ASN A 26 -23.05 -10.47 8.90
N GLN A 27 -24.06 -10.71 9.75
CA GLN A 27 -24.89 -9.65 10.29
C GLN A 27 -24.05 -8.63 11.08
N ILE A 28 -23.17 -9.10 11.98
CA ILE A 28 -22.30 -8.22 12.78
C ILE A 28 -21.36 -7.42 11.87
N VAL A 29 -20.78 -8.07 10.86
CA VAL A 29 -19.90 -7.40 9.88
C VAL A 29 -20.64 -6.27 9.16
N GLU A 30 -21.87 -6.53 8.71
CA GLU A 30 -22.69 -5.53 8.02
C GLU A 30 -23.06 -4.36 8.94
N GLU A 31 -23.48 -4.66 10.18
CA GLU A 31 -23.80 -3.64 11.18
C GLU A 31 -22.58 -2.75 11.49
N VAL A 32 -21.40 -3.34 11.63
CA VAL A 32 -20.15 -2.60 11.83
C VAL A 32 -19.81 -1.76 10.60
N TYR A 33 -19.96 -2.33 9.40
CA TYR A 33 -19.69 -1.62 8.16
C TYR A 33 -20.59 -0.39 8.03
N GLU A 34 -21.91 -0.54 8.18
CA GLU A 34 -22.85 0.57 8.07
C GLU A 34 -22.71 1.62 9.17
N THR A 35 -22.26 1.22 10.36
CA THR A 35 -22.10 2.14 11.48
C THR A 35 -20.79 2.93 11.43
N PHE A 36 -19.70 2.32 10.93
CA PHE A 36 -18.35 2.86 11.10
C PHE A 36 -17.53 3.02 9.81
N CYS A 37 -17.90 2.34 8.74
CA CYS A 37 -17.09 2.26 7.51
C CYS A 37 -17.80 2.78 6.26
N SER A 38 -19.14 2.85 6.27
CA SER A 38 -19.93 3.32 5.13
C SER A 38 -19.90 4.84 5.00
N THR A 39 -20.18 5.34 3.80
CA THR A 39 -20.39 6.78 3.59
C THR A 39 -21.66 7.28 4.28
N GLY A 40 -22.65 6.40 4.46
CA GLY A 40 -23.89 6.69 5.19
C GLY A 40 -23.60 7.04 6.65
N ALA A 41 -22.61 6.38 7.28
CA ALA A 41 -22.18 6.67 8.65
C ALA A 41 -21.76 8.14 8.85
N LEU A 42 -21.19 8.79 7.82
CA LEU A 42 -20.82 10.22 7.86
C LEU A 42 -22.00 11.17 7.66
N GLN A 43 -23.10 10.69 7.07
CA GLN A 43 -24.31 11.48 6.81
C GLN A 43 -25.27 11.48 8.00
N LEU A 44 -25.06 10.59 8.98
CA LEU A 44 -25.85 10.56 10.20
C LEU A 44 -25.70 11.86 10.99
N GLU A 45 -26.81 12.32 11.59
CA GLU A 45 -26.83 13.50 12.48
C GLU A 45 -25.76 13.41 13.58
N ARG A 46 -25.49 12.18 14.06
CA ARG A 46 -24.44 11.91 15.05
C ARG A 46 -23.05 12.38 14.61
N ALA A 47 -22.69 12.20 13.34
CA ALA A 47 -21.38 12.61 12.82
C ALA A 47 -21.26 14.14 12.72
N ALA A 48 -22.38 14.84 12.47
CA ALA A 48 -22.44 16.30 12.50
C ALA A 48 -22.41 16.84 13.94
N LYS A 49 -23.13 16.19 14.85
CA LYS A 49 -23.25 16.59 16.27
C LYS A 49 -21.96 16.33 17.07
N PHE A 50 -21.23 15.27 16.75
CA PHE A 50 -20.02 14.87 17.46
C PHE A 50 -18.81 14.83 16.50
N PRO A 51 -18.01 15.90 16.42
CA PRO A 51 -16.87 15.98 15.49
C PRO A 51 -15.86 14.84 15.65
N ALA A 52 -15.61 14.39 16.88
CA ALA A 52 -14.71 13.27 17.17
C ALA A 52 -15.17 11.97 16.48
N TRP A 53 -16.48 11.72 16.46
CA TRP A 53 -17.07 10.55 15.78
C TRP A 53 -16.89 10.65 14.27
N GLY A 54 -17.24 11.80 13.68
CA GLY A 54 -17.04 12.02 12.25
C GLY A 54 -15.57 11.88 11.81
N ASN A 55 -14.64 12.37 12.64
CA ASN A 55 -13.20 12.22 12.37
C ASN A 55 -12.73 10.78 12.50
N MET A 56 -13.22 10.01 13.48
CA MET A 56 -12.92 8.58 13.59
C MET A 56 -13.37 7.81 12.34
N ILE A 57 -14.58 8.05 11.83
CA ILE A 57 -15.05 7.38 10.61
C ILE A 57 -14.16 7.73 9.41
N ARG A 58 -13.81 9.01 9.21
CA ARG A 58 -12.89 9.43 8.14
C ARG A 58 -11.53 8.74 8.27
N GLN A 59 -10.98 8.70 9.48
CA GLN A 59 -9.71 8.04 9.76
C GLN A 59 -9.77 6.55 9.44
N THR A 60 -10.82 5.83 9.86
CA THR A 60 -11.03 4.42 9.54
C THR A 60 -11.07 4.18 8.04
N ARG A 61 -11.85 4.99 7.30
CA ARG A 61 -11.93 4.94 5.84
C ARG A 61 -10.57 5.16 5.20
N ASP A 62 -9.82 6.17 5.63
CA ASP A 62 -8.54 6.51 5.05
C ASP A 62 -7.50 5.40 5.33
N PHE A 63 -7.48 4.83 6.54
CA PHE A 63 -6.65 3.65 6.85
C PHE A 63 -7.02 2.41 6.03
N ALA A 64 -8.30 2.19 5.75
CA ALA A 64 -8.72 1.07 4.92
C ALA A 64 -8.08 1.12 3.52
N THR A 65 -7.88 2.32 2.96
CA THR A 65 -7.18 2.47 1.67
C THR A 65 -5.71 2.07 1.73
N ILE A 66 -5.03 2.30 2.85
CA ILE A 66 -3.64 1.89 3.08
C ILE A 66 -3.54 0.35 3.16
N ILE A 67 -4.45 -0.27 3.91
CA ILE A 67 -4.52 -1.74 4.03
C ILE A 67 -4.79 -2.36 2.65
N GLU A 68 -5.73 -1.79 1.90
CA GLU A 68 -6.10 -2.28 0.58
C GLU A 68 -4.95 -2.13 -0.43
N ALA A 69 -4.26 -0.98 -0.45
CA ALA A 69 -3.05 -0.81 -1.27
C ALA A 69 -1.97 -1.84 -0.91
N SER A 70 -1.74 -2.10 0.38
CA SER A 70 -0.78 -3.13 0.82
C SER A 70 -1.17 -4.53 0.34
N ARG A 71 -2.46 -4.89 0.44
CA ARG A 71 -2.97 -6.17 -0.03
C ARG A 71 -2.88 -6.29 -1.55
N ALA A 72 -3.26 -5.26 -2.29
CA ALA A 72 -3.17 -5.19 -3.75
C ALA A 72 -1.72 -5.34 -4.22
N MET A 73 -0.79 -4.63 -3.58
CA MET A 73 0.65 -4.76 -3.87
C MET A 73 1.12 -6.19 -3.63
N LYS A 74 0.83 -6.78 -2.47
CA LYS A 74 1.24 -8.15 -2.13
C LYS A 74 0.66 -9.18 -3.09
N SER A 75 -0.59 -9.01 -3.51
CA SER A 75 -1.26 -9.90 -4.46
C SER A 75 -0.84 -9.69 -5.92
N GLY A 76 -0.02 -8.67 -6.21
CA GLY A 76 0.40 -8.36 -7.58
C GLY A 76 -0.73 -7.80 -8.44
N ASP A 77 -1.68 -7.08 -7.84
CA ASP A 77 -2.85 -6.54 -8.54
C ASP A 77 -2.72 -5.02 -8.78
N PRO A 78 -2.20 -4.60 -9.96
CA PRO A 78 -2.07 -3.19 -10.29
C PRO A 78 -3.43 -2.51 -10.56
N GLY A 79 -4.50 -3.26 -10.82
CA GLY A 79 -5.84 -2.72 -11.02
C GLY A 79 -6.43 -2.20 -9.73
N ARG A 80 -6.38 -3.01 -8.66
CA ARG A 80 -6.76 -2.60 -7.31
C ARG A 80 -5.89 -1.46 -6.80
N LEU A 81 -4.58 -1.50 -7.12
CA LEU A 81 -3.67 -0.41 -6.77
C LEU A 81 -4.06 0.90 -7.46
N MET A 82 -4.40 0.86 -8.75
CA MET A 82 -4.87 2.03 -9.51
C MET A 82 -6.12 2.66 -8.89
N TYR A 83 -7.07 1.83 -8.46
CA TYR A 83 -8.28 2.29 -7.78
C TYR A 83 -7.98 3.09 -6.50
N ILE A 84 -6.97 2.66 -5.72
CA ILE A 84 -6.54 3.40 -4.54
C ILE A 84 -5.78 4.68 -4.92
N TRP A 85 -4.90 4.62 -5.92
CA TRP A 85 -4.15 5.77 -6.40
C TRP A 85 -5.05 6.89 -6.92
N GLU A 86 -6.16 6.58 -7.58
CA GLU A 86 -7.15 7.59 -7.99
C GLU A 86 -7.71 8.37 -6.80
N ARG A 87 -8.00 7.68 -5.69
CA ARG A 87 -8.48 8.34 -4.46
C ARG A 87 -7.36 9.15 -3.81
N TRP A 88 -6.17 8.60 -3.74
CA TRP A 88 -5.01 9.26 -3.16
C TRP A 88 -4.55 10.49 -3.96
N ALA A 89 -4.71 10.48 -5.28
CA ALA A 89 -4.42 11.63 -6.14
C ALA A 89 -5.18 12.89 -5.69
N VAL A 90 -6.40 12.72 -5.16
CA VAL A 90 -7.20 13.81 -4.57
C VAL A 90 -6.82 14.04 -3.11
N MET A 91 -6.72 12.99 -2.29
CA MET A 91 -6.47 13.12 -0.86
C MET A 91 -5.11 13.77 -0.54
N ILE A 92 -4.06 13.44 -1.30
CA ILE A 92 -2.70 13.92 -1.08
C ILE A 92 -2.59 15.43 -1.33
N GLN A 93 -3.49 16.06 -2.10
CA GLN A 93 -3.53 17.52 -2.27
C GLN A 93 -3.73 18.26 -0.95
N ALA A 94 -4.40 17.63 0.02
CA ALA A 94 -4.64 18.20 1.34
C ALA A 94 -3.48 17.95 2.32
N LEU A 95 -2.42 17.23 1.92
CA LEU A 95 -1.29 16.88 2.79
C LEU A 95 -0.11 17.83 2.54
N PRO A 96 0.29 18.68 3.52
CA PRO A 96 1.30 19.71 3.31
C PRO A 96 2.73 19.18 3.12
N HIS A 97 3.00 17.93 3.51
CA HIS A 97 4.36 17.36 3.54
C HIS A 97 4.65 16.39 2.39
N MET A 98 3.86 16.42 1.30
CA MET A 98 4.03 15.50 0.16
C MET A 98 3.98 16.20 -1.23
N PRO A 99 4.68 17.32 -1.45
CA PRO A 99 4.54 18.13 -2.67
C PRO A 99 4.89 17.37 -3.96
N HIS A 100 5.91 16.51 -3.92
CA HIS A 100 6.30 15.71 -5.10
C HIS A 100 5.23 14.68 -5.46
N TYR A 101 4.62 14.02 -4.46
CA TYR A 101 3.59 13.02 -4.69
C TYR A 101 2.23 13.63 -5.03
N SER A 102 1.89 14.81 -4.50
CA SER A 102 0.68 15.55 -4.88
C SER A 102 0.70 15.95 -6.34
N GLU A 103 1.87 16.16 -6.95
CA GLU A 103 1.97 16.46 -8.37
C GLU A 103 2.08 15.18 -9.24
N ALA A 104 3.01 14.29 -8.88
CA ALA A 104 3.34 13.14 -9.72
C ALA A 104 2.23 12.09 -9.78
N LEU A 105 1.51 11.83 -8.68
CA LEU A 105 0.51 10.78 -8.65
C LEU A 105 -0.70 11.08 -9.55
N PRO A 106 -1.33 12.28 -9.51
CA PRO A 106 -2.39 12.62 -10.46
C PRO A 106 -1.94 12.56 -11.92
N GLN A 107 -0.72 13.04 -12.21
CA GLN A 107 -0.17 12.99 -13.58
C GLN A 107 -0.03 11.54 -14.06
N LEU A 108 0.51 10.65 -13.22
CA LEU A 108 0.65 9.23 -13.56
C LEU A 108 -0.71 8.55 -13.79
N VAL A 109 -1.71 8.84 -12.94
CA VAL A 109 -3.07 8.31 -13.09
C VAL A 109 -3.67 8.76 -14.43
N LEU A 110 -3.60 10.06 -14.75
CA LEU A 110 -4.09 10.59 -16.04
C LEU A 110 -3.36 9.97 -17.22
N LEU A 111 -2.03 9.86 -17.13
CA LEU A 111 -1.20 9.26 -18.17
C LEU A 111 -1.63 7.82 -18.46
N LEU A 112 -1.88 7.02 -17.43
CA LEU A 112 -2.23 5.60 -17.56
C LEU A 112 -3.69 5.32 -17.92
N LYS A 113 -4.58 6.30 -17.77
CA LYS A 113 -6.01 6.14 -18.05
C LYS A 113 -6.43 6.79 -19.36
N GLU A 114 -5.96 8.00 -19.62
CA GLU A 114 -6.50 8.85 -20.67
C GLU A 114 -5.50 9.13 -21.81
N VAL A 115 -4.19 9.18 -21.51
CA VAL A 115 -3.19 9.63 -22.48
C VAL A 115 -2.51 8.48 -23.21
N LEU A 116 -2.05 7.45 -22.48
CA LEU A 116 -1.32 6.34 -23.09
C LEU A 116 -2.26 5.40 -23.86
N PRO A 117 -1.84 4.89 -25.03
CA PRO A 117 -2.50 3.77 -25.67
C PRO A 117 -2.64 2.60 -24.70
N ARG A 118 -3.78 1.89 -24.76
CA ARG A 118 -4.09 0.78 -23.85
C ARG A 118 -2.97 -0.25 -23.74
N SER A 119 -2.29 -0.57 -24.83
CA SER A 119 -1.16 -1.50 -24.85
C SER A 119 0.03 -0.99 -24.03
N MET A 120 0.38 0.29 -24.14
CA MET A 120 1.46 0.90 -23.36
C MET A 120 1.09 1.01 -21.89
N ALA A 121 -0.14 1.44 -21.58
CA ALA A 121 -0.63 1.49 -20.21
C ALA A 121 -0.61 0.10 -19.55
N LEU A 122 -0.92 -0.96 -20.31
CA LEU A 122 -0.84 -2.34 -19.83
C LEU A 122 0.60 -2.74 -19.49
N VAL A 123 1.57 -2.43 -20.37
CA VAL A 123 2.99 -2.70 -20.10
C VAL A 123 3.42 -2.00 -18.82
N VAL A 124 3.15 -0.69 -18.69
CA VAL A 124 3.54 0.07 -17.49
C VAL A 124 2.91 -0.55 -16.24
N LYS A 125 1.59 -0.81 -16.24
CA LYS A 125 0.90 -1.45 -15.11
C LYS A 125 1.48 -2.82 -14.76
N SER A 126 1.83 -3.63 -15.76
CA SER A 126 2.43 -4.96 -15.55
C SER A 126 3.83 -4.90 -14.94
N THR A 127 4.54 -3.79 -15.14
CA THR A 127 5.89 -3.58 -14.60
C THR A 127 5.92 -2.87 -13.25
N LEU A 128 4.79 -2.39 -12.72
CA LEU A 128 4.74 -1.70 -11.42
C LEU A 128 5.10 -2.62 -10.25
N LEU A 129 4.73 -3.89 -10.34
CA LEU A 129 4.89 -4.87 -9.28
C LEU A 129 5.69 -6.07 -9.78
N ILE A 130 6.58 -6.58 -8.93
CA ILE A 130 7.41 -7.74 -9.20
C ILE A 130 7.34 -8.73 -8.04
N CYS A 131 7.41 -10.03 -8.33
CA CYS A 131 7.54 -11.08 -7.32
C CYS A 131 8.84 -11.87 -7.54
N PRO A 132 9.95 -11.44 -6.93
CA PRO A 132 11.24 -12.12 -7.10
C PRO A 132 11.24 -13.56 -6.59
N SER A 133 10.43 -13.84 -5.57
CA SER A 133 10.35 -15.17 -4.95
C SER A 133 9.39 -16.13 -5.67
N GLY A 134 8.55 -15.63 -6.59
CA GLY A 134 7.46 -16.39 -7.22
C GLY A 134 6.35 -16.85 -6.26
N ARG A 135 6.39 -16.48 -4.98
CA ARG A 135 5.41 -16.91 -3.98
C ARG A 135 4.14 -16.06 -4.04
N ALA A 136 2.99 -16.70 -3.80
CA ALA A 136 1.75 -15.98 -3.62
C ALA A 136 1.86 -14.94 -2.50
N ASN A 137 1.23 -13.78 -2.70
CA ASN A 137 1.22 -12.66 -1.75
C ASN A 137 2.61 -12.06 -1.42
N HIS A 138 3.62 -12.28 -2.26
CA HIS A 138 4.99 -11.75 -2.10
C HIS A 138 5.40 -10.77 -3.22
N PHE A 139 4.43 -10.16 -3.90
CA PHE A 139 4.74 -9.06 -4.80
C PHE A 139 5.15 -7.81 -4.02
N MET A 140 6.01 -7.00 -4.63
CA MET A 140 6.47 -5.71 -4.13
C MET A 140 6.58 -4.71 -5.28
N ALA A 141 6.68 -3.43 -4.97
CA ALA A 141 6.95 -2.42 -5.97
C ALA A 141 8.30 -2.70 -6.64
N THR A 142 8.34 -2.58 -7.97
CA THR A 142 9.57 -2.79 -8.75
C THR A 142 10.67 -1.84 -8.32
N ASP A 143 10.34 -0.59 -8.03
CA ASP A 143 11.30 0.41 -7.51
C ASP A 143 11.90 -0.02 -6.16
N CYS A 144 11.08 -0.50 -5.22
CA CYS A 144 11.57 -1.02 -3.94
C CYS A 144 12.51 -2.23 -4.12
N TYR A 145 12.25 -3.10 -5.10
CA TYR A 145 13.16 -4.19 -5.43
C TYR A 145 14.47 -3.66 -6.02
N LEU A 146 14.43 -2.67 -6.91
CA LEU A 146 15.62 -2.01 -7.46
C LEU A 146 16.45 -1.32 -6.38
N GLU A 147 15.81 -0.66 -5.40
CA GLU A 147 16.48 -0.07 -4.24
C GLU A 147 17.20 -1.14 -3.42
N LEU A 148 16.57 -2.30 -3.19
CA LEU A 148 17.21 -3.42 -2.50
C LEU A 148 18.43 -3.93 -3.27
N GLN A 149 18.34 -4.08 -4.59
CA GLN A 149 19.49 -4.49 -5.41
C GLN A 149 20.62 -3.45 -5.35
N ASN A 150 20.28 -2.16 -5.47
CA ASN A 150 21.23 -1.06 -5.37
C ASN A 150 21.90 -0.99 -4.00
N TYR A 151 21.15 -1.28 -2.93
CA TYR A 151 21.70 -1.37 -1.58
C TYR A 151 22.75 -2.47 -1.49
N TRP A 152 22.46 -3.69 -1.99
CA TRP A 152 23.41 -4.79 -1.95
C TRP A 152 24.65 -4.53 -2.79
N LEU A 153 24.51 -3.93 -3.97
CA LEU A 153 25.66 -3.51 -4.78
C LEU A 153 26.56 -2.54 -4.00
N LYS A 154 25.97 -1.51 -3.39
CA LYS A 154 26.74 -0.57 -2.56
C LYS A 154 27.37 -1.27 -1.36
N TYR A 155 26.65 -2.18 -0.71
CA TYR A 155 27.17 -2.92 0.44
C TYR A 155 28.38 -3.77 0.06
N PHE A 156 28.29 -4.61 -0.98
CA PHE A 156 29.39 -5.49 -1.36
C PHE A 156 30.61 -4.74 -1.90
N PHE A 157 30.41 -3.69 -2.71
CA PHE A 157 31.50 -3.04 -3.43
C PHE A 157 32.07 -1.80 -2.74
N ASN A 158 31.35 -1.20 -1.77
CA ASN A 158 31.81 0.03 -1.09
C ASN A 158 32.18 -0.17 0.37
N HIS A 159 32.08 -1.39 0.92
CA HIS A 159 32.41 -1.65 2.34
C HIS A 159 33.90 -1.41 2.67
N SER A 160 34.77 -1.33 1.65
CA SER A 160 36.20 -1.05 1.81
C SER A 160 36.54 0.44 1.98
N GLY A 161 35.55 1.35 1.97
CA GLY A 161 35.72 2.76 2.32
C GLY A 161 36.29 3.68 1.22
N ILE A 162 36.64 3.14 0.04
CA ILE A 162 37.23 3.92 -1.07
C ILE A 162 36.16 4.48 -2.03
N GLY A 163 34.90 4.05 -1.89
CA GLY A 163 33.81 4.37 -2.81
C GLY A 163 33.76 3.43 -4.03
N THR A 164 32.67 3.49 -4.79
CA THR A 164 32.44 2.59 -5.93
C THR A 164 33.40 2.87 -7.07
N ASP A 165 34.33 1.96 -7.39
CA ASP A 165 35.11 2.02 -8.63
C ASP A 165 34.41 1.21 -9.73
N ILE A 166 33.79 1.92 -10.67
CA ILE A 166 33.07 1.33 -11.81
C ILE A 166 34.01 0.48 -12.69
N ASN A 167 35.30 0.81 -12.76
CA ASN A 167 36.25 0.04 -13.57
C ASN A 167 36.54 -1.33 -12.94
N GLN A 168 36.64 -1.39 -11.61
CA GLN A 168 36.81 -2.66 -10.90
C GLN A 168 35.59 -3.57 -11.05
N LEU A 169 34.37 -3.00 -11.00
CA LEU A 169 33.14 -3.73 -11.28
C LEU A 169 33.13 -4.29 -12.71
N LYS A 170 33.56 -3.49 -13.69
CA LYS A 170 33.67 -3.93 -15.09
C LYS A 170 34.64 -5.10 -15.24
N ASP A 171 35.80 -5.06 -14.59
CA ASP A 171 36.81 -6.11 -14.69
C ASP A 171 36.38 -7.42 -14.00
N VAL A 172 35.66 -7.34 -12.87
CA VAL A 172 35.18 -8.54 -12.16
C VAL A 172 34.04 -9.26 -12.91
N PHE A 173 33.16 -8.52 -13.58
CA PHE A 173 31.98 -9.10 -14.26
C PHE A 173 32.16 -9.35 -15.76
N SER A 174 32.97 -8.57 -16.48
CA SER A 174 33.16 -8.76 -17.94
C SER A 174 33.85 -10.07 -18.29
N ILE A 175 34.62 -10.65 -17.38
CA ILE A 175 35.31 -11.94 -17.59
C ILE A 175 34.32 -13.12 -17.50
N ASN A 176 33.17 -12.94 -16.83
CA ASN A 176 32.18 -13.99 -16.56
C ASN A 176 30.93 -13.92 -17.46
N ILE A 177 30.86 -12.99 -18.41
CA ILE A 177 29.82 -12.95 -19.44
C ILE A 177 30.42 -13.51 -20.73
N PRO A 178 30.16 -14.77 -21.11
CA PRO A 178 30.62 -15.30 -22.38
C PRO A 178 29.92 -14.54 -23.53
N VAL A 179 30.70 -14.15 -24.54
CA VAL A 179 30.22 -13.53 -25.79
C VAL A 179 29.42 -14.52 -26.62
#